data_AF-A0AAD1SBE9-F1
#
_entry.id   AF-A0AAD1SBE9-F1
#
_cell.length_a   1.000
_cell.length_b   1.000
_cell.length_c   1.000
_cell.angle_alpha   90.00
_cell.angle_beta   90.00
_cell.angle_gamma   90.00
#
_symmetry.space_group_name_H-M   'P 1'
#
loop_
_entity.id
_entity.type
_entity.pdbx_description
1 polymer ?
#
loop_
_entity_poly.entity_id
_entity_poly.type
_entity_poly.pdbx_seq_one_letter_code
_entity_poly.pdbx_strand_id
1 'polypeptide(L)'
;MGLGVITSKTFLCLLSLIYLASASGLFYVALKVILTYRQYAEFLGNYYVTLPAVVILFIAVIMLIIGFLGCFAIVQESSFGLGCFMFLTSIIFAAGITGLVLGLIYKDKIDPELDENMNKLFQEYDGKSPQSSAVDFLQEQLQCCGVKNYTFWHNSTWQIAIKNNSVPYSCCRKNATNCTGNLTNMEKINTAGCEDVLETLVHKVLEYSLFVILGFAVLEFFGLISICVITCRGSRNGYQLL
;
A
#
# COMPACT_ATOMS: atom_id res chain seq x y z
N MET A 1 -36.15 3.50 -23.93
CA MET A 1 -34.81 3.98 -23.48
C MET A 1 -33.78 3.51 -24.50
N GLY A 2 -32.89 4.39 -24.98
CA GLY A 2 -31.90 4.00 -26.00
C GLY A 2 -30.79 3.13 -25.41
N LEU A 3 -30.30 2.15 -26.19
CA LEU A 3 -29.24 1.20 -25.81
C LEU A 3 -28.04 1.90 -25.13
N GLY A 4 -27.61 3.05 -25.64
CA GLY A 4 -26.49 3.81 -25.07
C GLY A 4 -26.71 4.33 -23.64
N VAL A 5 -27.94 4.67 -23.24
CA VAL A 5 -28.22 5.12 -21.86
C VAL A 5 -28.18 3.95 -20.89
N ILE A 6 -28.63 2.77 -21.33
CA ILE A 6 -28.55 1.53 -20.55
C ILE A 6 -27.07 1.19 -20.34
N THR A 7 -26.26 1.20 -21.39
CA THR A 7 -24.82 0.95 -21.32
C THR A 7 -24.12 1.92 -20.36
N SER A 8 -24.38 3.23 -20.44
CA SER A 8 -23.78 4.22 -19.53
C SER A 8 -24.19 4.00 -18.06
N LYS A 9 -25.46 3.68 -17.79
CA LYS A 9 -25.92 3.34 -16.43
C LYS A 9 -25.26 2.07 -15.91
N THR A 10 -25.03 1.07 -16.76
CA THR A 10 -24.31 -0.15 -16.39
C THR A 10 -22.87 0.14 -15.97
N PHE A 11 -22.13 0.95 -16.73
CA PHE A 11 -20.76 1.34 -16.37
C PHE A 11 -20.70 2.09 -15.03
N LEU A 12 -21.62 3.02 -14.79
CA LEU A 12 -21.69 3.74 -13.51
C LEU A 12 -21.99 2.80 -12.35
N CYS A 13 -22.93 1.86 -12.54
CA CYS A 13 -23.25 0.85 -11.53
C CYS A 13 -22.03 -0.01 -11.20
N LEU A 14 -21.30 -0.48 -12.23
CA LEU A 14 -20.07 -1.25 -12.04
C LEU A 14 -19.01 -0.44 -11.26
N LEU A 15 -18.80 0.83 -11.61
CA LEU A 15 -17.85 1.69 -10.90
C LEU A 15 -18.25 1.90 -9.43
N SER A 16 -19.54 2.16 -9.16
CA SER A 16 -20.05 2.29 -7.79
C SER A 16 -19.88 1.00 -6.97
N LEU A 17 -20.12 -0.17 -7.58
CA LEU A 17 -19.91 -1.46 -6.92
C LEU A 17 -18.42 -1.72 -6.62
N ILE A 18 -17.51 -1.32 -7.52
CA ILE A 18 -16.06 -1.41 -7.28
C ILE A 18 -15.67 -0.55 -6.07
N TYR A 19 -16.14 0.70 -5.98
CA TYR A 19 -15.89 1.56 -4.81
C TYR A 19 -16.43 0.96 -3.51
N LEU A 20 -17.62 0.37 -3.53
CA LEU A 20 -18.20 -0.27 -2.33
C LEU A 20 -17.42 -1.51 -1.92
N ALA A 21 -17.00 -2.34 -2.88
CA ALA A 21 -16.22 -3.53 -2.61
C ALA A 21 -14.82 -3.18 -2.05
N SER A 22 -14.14 -2.20 -2.66
CA SER A 22 -12.83 -1.74 -2.20
C SER A 22 -12.91 -1.08 -0.82
N ALA A 23 -13.92 -0.24 -0.58
CA ALA A 23 -14.18 0.38 0.72
C ALA A 23 -14.41 -0.67 1.81
N SER A 24 -15.25 -1.69 1.54
CA SER A 24 -15.54 -2.76 2.51
C SER A 24 -14.28 -3.55 2.87
N GLY A 25 -13.45 -3.87 1.86
CA GLY A 25 -12.18 -4.56 2.07
C GLY A 25 -11.19 -3.74 2.90
N LEU A 26 -11.00 -2.46 2.56
CA LEU A 26 -10.09 -1.58 3.29
C LEU A 26 -10.57 -1.28 4.71
N PHE A 27 -11.87 -1.10 4.90
CA PHE A 27 -12.46 -0.92 6.23
C PHE A 27 -12.18 -2.15 7.11
N TYR A 28 -12.36 -3.37 6.57
CA TYR A 28 -12.06 -4.60 7.28
C TYR A 28 -10.57 -4.69 7.67
N VAL A 29 -9.66 -4.44 6.73
CA VAL A 29 -8.20 -4.46 6.98
C VAL A 29 -7.82 -3.41 8.02
N ALA A 30 -8.29 -2.17 7.88
CA ALA A 30 -8.00 -1.10 8.83
C ALA A 30 -8.49 -1.44 10.24
N LEU A 31 -9.71 -1.95 10.37
CA LEU A 31 -10.27 -2.35 11.65
C LEU A 31 -9.46 -3.50 12.28
N LYS A 32 -9.08 -4.51 11.48
CA LYS A 32 -8.23 -5.61 11.94
C LYS A 32 -6.88 -5.11 12.46
N VAL A 33 -6.19 -4.27 11.70
CA VAL A 33 -4.89 -3.70 12.10
C VAL A 33 -5.03 -2.90 13.40
N ILE A 34 -6.05 -2.05 13.51
CA ILE A 34 -6.28 -1.21 14.71
C ILE A 34 -6.60 -2.09 15.93
N LEU A 35 -7.43 -3.11 15.79
CA LEU A 35 -7.80 -4.01 16.89
C LEU A 35 -6.61 -4.85 17.36
N THR A 36 -5.85 -5.43 16.42
CA THR A 36 -4.62 -6.16 16.73
C THR A 36 -3.65 -5.24 17.45
N TYR A 37 -3.46 -4.01 16.97
CA TYR A 37 -2.52 -3.07 17.59
C TYR A 37 -2.96 -2.63 18.99
N ARG A 38 -4.25 -2.33 19.21
CA ARG A 38 -4.75 -1.95 20.55
C ARG A 38 -4.44 -3.01 21.61
N GLN A 39 -4.45 -4.29 21.24
CA GLN A 39 -4.10 -5.39 22.14
C GLN A 39 -2.63 -5.38 22.57
N TYR A 40 -1.73 -4.79 21.76
CA TYR A 40 -0.30 -4.64 22.06
C TYR A 40 0.09 -3.21 22.47
N ALA A 41 -0.83 -2.25 22.40
CA ALA A 41 -0.56 -0.84 22.68
C ALA A 41 -0.17 -0.57 24.15
N GLU A 42 -0.57 -1.44 25.09
CA GLU A 42 -0.05 -1.39 26.47
C GLU A 42 1.44 -1.76 26.57
N PHE A 43 1.98 -2.50 25.59
CA PHE A 43 3.39 -2.89 25.50
C PHE A 43 4.20 -2.06 24.49
N LEU A 44 3.54 -1.50 23.47
CA LEU A 44 4.14 -0.75 22.36
C LEU A 44 3.56 0.67 22.36
N GLY A 45 4.13 1.58 23.14
CA GLY A 45 3.73 2.99 23.21
C GLY A 45 4.04 3.82 21.95
N ASN A 46 3.98 3.23 20.75
CA ASN A 46 4.37 3.88 19.50
C ASN A 46 3.16 4.36 18.68
N TYR A 47 3.13 5.63 18.32
CA TYR A 47 2.08 6.20 17.48
C TYR A 47 2.25 5.87 15.99
N TYR A 48 3.48 5.53 15.57
CA TYR A 48 3.88 5.37 14.18
C TYR A 48 3.16 4.25 13.41
N VAL A 49 2.78 3.17 14.09
CA VAL A 49 2.09 2.02 13.46
C VAL A 49 0.60 2.29 13.26
N THR A 50 0.00 3.17 14.07
CA THR A 50 -1.42 3.52 13.99
C THR A 50 -1.72 4.48 12.84
N LEU A 51 -0.76 5.32 12.45
CA LEU A 51 -0.94 6.34 11.42
C LEU A 51 -1.38 5.77 10.07
N PRO A 52 -0.70 4.77 9.47
CA PRO A 52 -1.13 4.18 8.19
C PRO A 52 -2.55 3.59 8.26
N ALA A 53 -2.89 2.92 9.36
CA ALA A 53 -4.19 2.29 9.55
C ALA A 53 -5.34 3.32 9.62
N VAL A 54 -5.12 4.45 10.28
CA VAL A 54 -6.11 5.55 10.36
C VAL A 54 -6.30 6.21 8.99
N VAL A 55 -5.24 6.39 8.21
CA VAL A 55 -5.34 6.93 6.84
C VAL A 55 -6.13 5.98 5.95
N ILE A 56 -5.87 4.67 6.00
CA ILE A 56 -6.62 3.66 5.24
C ILE A 56 -8.10 3.69 5.62
N LEU A 57 -8.42 3.81 6.91
CA LEU A 57 -9.80 3.91 7.39
C LEU A 57 -10.52 5.13 6.82
N PHE A 58 -9.86 6.29 6.82
CA PHE A 58 -10.44 7.52 6.28
C PHE A 58 -10.73 7.41 4.78
N ILE A 59 -9.80 6.86 4.00
CA ILE A 59 -9.98 6.61 2.56
C ILE A 59 -11.14 5.63 2.32
N ALA A 60 -11.25 4.57 3.13
CA ALA A 60 -12.34 3.60 3.02
C ALA A 60 -13.72 4.25 3.23
N VAL A 61 -13.86 5.16 4.20
CA VAL A 61 -15.12 5.88 4.45
C VAL A 61 -15.48 6.79 3.27
N ILE A 62 -14.50 7.52 2.71
CA ILE A 62 -14.74 8.37 1.53
C ILE A 62 -15.21 7.53 0.34
N MET A 63 -14.53 6.41 0.05
CA MET A 63 -14.92 5.53 -1.05
C MET A 63 -16.30 4.89 -0.83
N LEU A 64 -16.66 4.57 0.41
CA LEU A 64 -17.99 4.09 0.75
C LEU A 64 -19.05 5.14 0.41
N ILE A 65 -18.85 6.40 0.81
CA ILE A 65 -19.76 7.51 0.52
C ILE A 65 -19.93 7.68 -0.99
N ILE A 66 -18.83 7.67 -1.75
CA ILE A 66 -18.85 7.80 -3.22
C ILE A 66 -19.62 6.64 -3.87
N GLY A 67 -19.37 5.41 -3.43
CA GLY A 67 -20.07 4.23 -3.92
C GLY A 67 -21.58 4.29 -3.66
N PHE A 68 -21.99 4.68 -2.45
CA PHE A 68 -23.42 4.86 -2.14
C PHE A 68 -24.05 5.98 -2.98
N LEU A 69 -23.40 7.15 -3.07
CA LEU A 69 -23.90 8.27 -3.88
C LEU A 69 -24.06 7.88 -5.35
N GLY A 70 -23.14 7.08 -5.91
CA GLY A 70 -23.24 6.57 -7.27
C GLY A 70 -24.47 5.66 -7.47
N CYS A 71 -24.70 4.71 -6.57
CA CYS A 71 -25.90 3.86 -6.61
C CYS A 71 -27.20 4.67 -6.47
N PHE A 72 -27.26 5.59 -5.50
CA PHE A 72 -28.42 6.46 -5.30
C PHE A 72 -28.69 7.38 -6.50
N ALA A 73 -27.64 7.94 -7.11
CA ALA A 73 -27.76 8.78 -8.31
C ALA A 73 -28.38 8.02 -9.49
N ILE A 74 -28.04 6.74 -9.66
CA ILE A 74 -28.60 5.89 -10.74
C ILE A 74 -30.07 5.56 -10.47
N VAL A 75 -30.42 5.19 -9.24
CA VAL A 75 -31.78 4.77 -8.87
C VAL A 75 -32.76 5.94 -8.85
N GLN A 76 -32.34 7.06 -8.27
CA GLN A 76 -33.22 8.23 -8.08
C GLN A 76 -33.27 9.15 -9.31
N GLU A 77 -32.46 8.87 -10.34
CA GLU A 77 -32.25 9.73 -11.52
C GLU A 77 -32.00 11.21 -11.16
N SER A 78 -31.42 11.44 -9.97
CA SER A 78 -31.23 12.78 -9.42
C SER A 78 -30.05 13.48 -10.09
N SER A 79 -30.34 14.63 -10.72
CA SER A 79 -29.29 15.45 -11.37
C SER A 79 -28.25 15.96 -10.37
N PHE A 80 -28.66 16.27 -9.13
CA PHE A 80 -27.73 16.70 -8.07
C PHE A 80 -26.80 15.56 -7.64
N GLY A 81 -27.36 14.36 -7.39
CA GLY A 81 -26.58 13.20 -6.99
C GLY A 81 -25.53 12.81 -8.05
N LEU A 82 -25.92 12.86 -9.33
CA LEU A 82 -25.03 12.59 -10.44
C LEU A 82 -23.90 13.64 -10.55
N GLY A 83 -24.20 14.91 -10.29
CA GLY A 83 -23.21 15.99 -10.24
C GLY A 83 -22.20 15.83 -9.10
N CYS A 84 -22.67 15.51 -7.89
CA CYS A 84 -21.79 15.22 -6.76
C CYS A 84 -20.89 14.01 -7.03
N PHE A 85 -21.43 12.93 -7.60
CA PHE A 85 -20.66 11.75 -7.97
C PHE A 85 -19.57 12.08 -9.01
N MET A 86 -19.89 12.89 -10.03
CA MET A 86 -18.91 13.37 -11.01
C MET A 86 -17.78 14.17 -10.35
N PHE A 87 -18.13 15.12 -9.48
CA PHE A 87 -17.15 15.96 -8.79
C PHE A 87 -16.19 15.13 -7.93
N LEU A 88 -16.72 14.23 -7.10
CA LEU A 88 -15.91 13.39 -6.22
C LEU A 88 -15.02 12.42 -7.01
N THR A 89 -15.56 11.78 -8.05
CA THR A 89 -14.80 10.88 -8.93
C THR A 89 -13.69 11.64 -9.67
N SER A 90 -13.94 12.89 -10.07
CA SER A 90 -12.92 13.72 -10.73
C SER A 90 -11.75 14.07 -9.81
N ILE A 91 -12.00 14.28 -8.52
CA ILE A 91 -10.94 14.48 -7.52
C ILE A 91 -10.07 13.23 -7.40
N ILE A 92 -10.69 12.05 -7.31
CA ILE A 92 -9.96 10.77 -7.21
C ILE A 92 -9.15 10.52 -8.49
N PHE A 93 -9.73 10.77 -9.66
CA PHE A 93 -9.03 10.65 -10.94
C PHE A 93 -7.78 11.54 -10.98
N ALA A 94 -7.91 12.82 -10.60
CA ALA A 94 -6.77 13.74 -10.56
C ALA A 94 -5.69 13.30 -9.55
N ALA A 95 -6.11 12.80 -8.38
CA ALA A 95 -5.19 12.24 -7.38
C ALA A 95 -4.49 10.97 -7.90
N GLY A 96 -5.20 10.11 -8.64
CA GLY A 96 -4.68 8.90 -9.26
C GLY A 96 -3.62 9.20 -10.33
N ILE A 97 -3.88 10.18 -11.21
CA ILE A 97 -2.89 10.63 -12.21
C ILE A 97 -1.66 11.23 -11.51
N THR A 98 -1.85 12.04 -10.48
CA THR A 98 -0.75 12.61 -9.70
C THR A 98 0.09 11.49 -9.06
N GLY A 99 -0.57 10.51 -8.44
CA GLY A 99 0.08 9.34 -7.84
C GLY A 99 0.82 8.48 -8.86
N LEU A 100 0.26 8.31 -10.07
CA LEU A 100 0.91 7.58 -11.17
C LEU A 100 2.22 8.27 -11.59
N VAL A 101 2.19 9.60 -11.80
CA VAL A 101 3.37 10.37 -12.20
C VAL A 101 4.43 10.35 -11.09
N LEU A 102 4.03 10.60 -9.84
CA LEU A 102 4.96 10.56 -8.71
C LEU A 102 5.54 9.15 -8.53
N GLY A 103 4.72 8.10 -8.63
CA GLY A 103 5.16 6.72 -8.51
C GLY A 103 6.20 6.35 -9.56
N LEU A 104 6.04 6.82 -10.80
CA LEU A 104 7.05 6.63 -11.86
C LEU A 104 8.37 7.35 -11.53
N ILE A 105 8.31 8.59 -11.06
CA ILE A 105 9.52 9.37 -10.72
C ILE A 105 10.25 8.78 -9.52
N TYR A 106 9.52 8.35 -8.49
CA TYR A 106 10.11 7.81 -7.26
C TYR A 106 10.57 6.37 -7.42
N LYS A 107 9.99 5.59 -8.35
CA LYS A 107 10.47 4.23 -8.66
C LYS A 107 11.96 4.23 -9.02
N ASP A 108 12.42 5.20 -9.80
CA ASP A 108 13.82 5.29 -10.23
C ASP A 108 14.78 5.81 -9.15
N LYS A 109 14.25 6.35 -8.04
CA LYS A 109 15.05 6.93 -6.95
C LYS A 109 15.21 6.02 -5.74
N ILE A 110 14.54 4.87 -5.74
CA ILE A 110 14.40 4.06 -4.53
C ILE A 110 15.71 3.37 -4.15
N ASP A 111 16.50 2.92 -5.12
CA ASP A 111 17.73 2.14 -4.89
C ASP A 111 18.77 2.90 -4.03
N PRO A 112 19.20 4.13 -4.36
CA PRO A 112 20.19 4.85 -3.55
C PRO A 112 19.66 5.24 -2.17
N GLU A 113 18.36 5.54 -2.05
CA GLU A 113 17.74 5.90 -0.77
C GLU A 113 17.60 4.67 0.14
N LEU A 114 17.33 3.50 -0.45
CA LEU A 114 17.28 2.22 0.26
C LEU A 114 18.66 1.86 0.81
N ASP A 115 19.71 1.93 -0.02
CA ASP A 115 21.08 1.65 0.40
C ASP A 115 21.52 2.54 1.57
N GLU A 116 21.33 3.86 1.47
CA GLU A 116 21.72 4.79 2.53
C GLU A 116 20.95 4.54 3.85
N ASN A 117 19.63 4.39 3.77
CA ASN A 117 18.79 4.20 4.95
C ASN A 117 19.01 2.83 5.61
N MET A 118 19.20 1.77 4.82
CA MET A 118 19.52 0.45 5.36
C MET A 118 20.89 0.41 6.01
N ASN A 119 21.91 1.02 5.40
CA ASN A 119 23.23 1.10 6.01
C ASN A 119 23.19 1.83 7.36
N LYS A 120 22.50 2.98 7.45
CA LYS A 120 22.33 3.70 8.73
C LYS A 120 21.61 2.85 9.77
N LEU A 121 20.47 2.25 9.40
CA LEU A 121 19.66 1.44 10.31
C LEU A 121 20.42 0.23 10.85
N PHE A 122 21.17 -0.47 9.99
CA PHE A 122 21.96 -1.63 10.39
C PHE A 122 23.23 -1.26 11.17
N GLN A 123 23.82 -0.08 10.94
CA GLN A 123 24.97 0.40 11.72
C GLN A 123 24.60 0.78 13.17
N GLU A 124 23.37 1.25 13.38
CA GLU A 124 22.81 1.57 14.71
C GLU A 124 22.35 0.34 15.50
N TYR A 125 22.47 -0.86 14.93
CA TYR A 125 22.05 -2.09 15.58
C TYR A 125 22.86 -2.39 16.86
N ASP A 126 22.16 -2.50 17.98
CA ASP A 126 22.69 -2.77 19.33
C ASP A 126 22.04 -4.01 19.99
N GLY A 127 21.06 -4.64 19.34
CA GLY A 127 20.29 -5.78 19.83
C GLY A 127 19.28 -5.48 20.95
N LYS A 128 19.04 -4.22 21.30
CA LYS A 128 18.15 -3.82 22.41
C LYS A 128 17.18 -2.70 22.07
N SER A 129 17.58 -1.80 21.17
CA SER A 129 16.80 -0.66 20.75
C SER A 129 15.63 -1.03 19.83
N PRO A 130 14.61 -0.16 19.70
CA PRO A 130 13.54 -0.33 18.72
C PRO A 130 14.06 -0.46 17.27
N GLN A 131 15.16 0.23 16.94
CA GLN A 131 15.85 0.12 15.66
C GLN A 131 16.36 -1.30 15.41
N SER A 132 16.93 -1.92 16.46
CA SER A 132 17.34 -3.32 16.40
C SER A 132 16.18 -4.27 16.16
N SER A 133 15.02 -4.03 16.79
CA SER A 133 13.80 -4.82 16.51
C SER A 133 13.33 -4.69 15.05
N ALA A 134 13.49 -3.53 14.43
CA ALA A 134 13.16 -3.35 13.01
C ALA A 134 14.11 -4.15 12.09
N VAL A 135 15.41 -4.17 12.39
CA VAL A 135 16.40 -4.99 11.68
C VAL A 135 16.09 -6.48 11.85
N ASP A 136 15.81 -6.92 13.09
CA ASP A 136 15.48 -8.31 13.37
C ASP A 136 14.23 -8.75 12.61
N PHE A 137 13.18 -7.90 12.62
CA PHE A 137 11.97 -8.14 11.85
C PHE A 137 12.25 -8.23 10.34
N LEU A 138 13.05 -7.32 9.78
CA LEU A 138 13.41 -7.37 8.36
C LEU A 138 14.13 -8.67 8.01
N GLN A 139 15.12 -9.08 8.80
CA GLN A 139 15.88 -10.30 8.58
C GLN A 139 15.00 -11.56 8.65
N GLU A 140 14.09 -11.63 9.63
CA GLU A 140 13.16 -12.75 9.77
C GLU A 140 12.08 -12.79 8.68
N GLN A 141 11.56 -11.64 8.26
CA GLN A 141 10.52 -11.59 7.23
C GLN A 141 11.08 -11.85 5.85
N LEU A 142 12.19 -11.22 5.51
CA LEU A 142 12.81 -11.32 4.18
C LEU A 142 13.76 -12.52 4.05
N GLN A 143 14.02 -13.25 5.14
CA GLN A 143 14.95 -14.39 5.19
C GLN A 143 16.33 -14.02 4.63
N CYS A 144 16.88 -12.90 5.13
CA CYS A 144 18.15 -12.32 4.72
C CYS A 144 19.05 -12.05 5.94
N CYS A 145 20.31 -11.68 5.72
CA CYS A 145 21.23 -11.30 6.79
C CYS A 145 22.21 -10.22 6.35
N GLY A 146 22.28 -9.14 7.14
CA GLY A 146 23.10 -7.97 6.81
C GLY A 146 22.55 -7.16 5.64
N VAL A 147 23.20 -6.03 5.32
CA VAL A 147 22.75 -5.13 4.25
C VAL A 147 22.95 -5.79 2.88
N LYS A 148 24.21 -5.94 2.45
CA LYS A 148 24.59 -6.63 1.21
C LYS A 148 24.79 -8.14 1.37
N ASN A 149 25.24 -8.58 2.55
CA ASN A 149 25.53 -9.98 2.85
C ASN A 149 25.74 -10.16 4.38
N TYR A 150 25.76 -11.40 4.87
CA TYR A 150 26.06 -11.73 6.27
C TYR A 150 27.41 -11.16 6.72
N THR A 151 28.35 -10.95 5.78
CA THR A 151 29.67 -10.39 6.06
C THR A 151 29.62 -8.97 6.64
N PHE A 152 28.52 -8.24 6.42
CA PHE A 152 28.29 -6.92 7.00
C PHE A 152 28.50 -6.91 8.52
N TRP A 153 28.09 -7.98 9.19
CA TRP A 153 28.21 -8.11 10.64
C TRP A 153 29.66 -8.21 11.13
N HIS A 154 30.62 -8.62 10.30
CA HIS A 154 32.02 -8.72 10.74
C HIS A 154 32.62 -7.37 11.14
N ASN A 155 32.22 -6.31 10.45
CA ASN A 155 32.75 -4.96 10.66
C ASN A 155 31.76 -4.04 11.39
N SER A 156 30.65 -4.58 11.90
CA SER A 156 29.65 -3.77 12.59
C SER A 156 30.04 -3.52 14.06
N THR A 157 29.50 -2.43 14.60
CA THR A 157 29.62 -2.04 16.02
C THR A 157 29.18 -3.16 16.97
N TRP A 158 28.14 -3.89 16.58
CA TRP A 158 27.62 -5.07 17.28
C TRP A 158 28.67 -6.17 17.46
N GLN A 159 29.42 -6.50 16.41
CA GLN A 159 30.43 -7.56 16.47
C GLN A 159 31.62 -7.14 17.32
N ILE A 160 32.01 -5.86 17.26
CA ILE A 160 33.05 -5.30 18.14
C ILE A 160 32.63 -5.42 19.61
N ALA A 161 31.34 -5.23 19.91
CA ALA A 161 30.81 -5.32 21.26
C ALA A 161 30.76 -6.78 21.78
N ILE A 162 30.37 -7.75 20.94
CA ILE A 162 30.13 -9.14 21.36
C ILE A 162 31.36 -10.04 21.22
N LYS A 163 32.27 -9.74 20.27
CA LYS A 163 33.54 -10.46 20.01
C LYS A 163 33.42 -11.97 19.74
N ASN A 164 32.25 -12.47 19.35
CA ASN A 164 31.99 -13.93 19.23
C ASN A 164 31.90 -14.47 17.79
N ASN A 165 32.21 -13.66 16.77
CA ASN A 165 32.18 -14.08 15.35
C ASN A 165 30.85 -14.75 14.99
N SER A 166 29.77 -14.07 15.36
CA SER A 166 28.39 -14.49 15.17
C SER A 166 27.63 -13.46 14.33
N VAL A 167 26.36 -13.72 14.06
CA VAL A 167 25.37 -12.77 13.54
C VAL A 167 24.16 -12.72 14.48
N PRO A 168 23.27 -11.73 14.37
CA PRO A 168 22.01 -11.72 15.10
C PRO A 168 21.20 -13.02 14.90
N TYR A 169 20.44 -13.42 15.93
CA TYR A 169 19.60 -14.63 15.86
C TYR A 169 18.51 -14.54 14.78
N SER A 170 18.06 -13.34 14.45
CA SER A 170 17.12 -13.03 13.37
C SER A 170 17.64 -13.41 11.96
N CYS A 171 18.96 -13.56 11.78
CA CYS A 171 19.56 -14.10 10.56
C CYS A 171 19.39 -15.63 10.40
N CYS A 172 18.91 -16.34 11.42
CA CYS A 172 18.72 -17.77 11.37
C CYS A 172 17.57 -18.15 10.42
N ARG A 173 17.75 -19.24 9.68
CA ARG A 173 16.69 -19.82 8.84
C ARG A 173 15.55 -20.31 9.73
N LYS A 174 14.30 -20.08 9.31
CA LYS A 174 13.10 -20.52 10.07
C LYS A 174 13.07 -22.03 10.38
N ASN A 175 13.66 -22.85 9.52
CA ASN A 175 13.68 -24.31 9.69
C ASN A 175 14.94 -24.84 10.40
N ALA A 176 15.86 -23.96 10.83
CA ALA A 176 17.09 -24.38 11.49
C ALA A 176 16.86 -24.61 12.98
N THR A 177 17.07 -25.84 13.44
CA THR A 177 17.06 -26.16 14.88
C THR A 177 18.40 -25.78 15.52
N ASN A 178 18.33 -25.22 16.73
CA ASN A 178 19.49 -24.80 17.52
C ASN A 178 20.44 -23.88 16.73
N CYS A 179 19.89 -22.87 16.06
CA CYS A 179 20.69 -21.84 15.42
C CYS A 179 21.14 -20.81 16.46
N THR A 180 22.45 -20.65 16.60
CA THR A 180 23.08 -19.73 17.55
C THR A 180 23.63 -18.46 16.90
N GLY A 181 23.41 -18.30 15.59
CA GLY A 181 24.04 -17.23 14.80
C GLY A 181 25.56 -17.39 14.64
N ASN A 182 26.16 -18.49 15.09
CA ASN A 182 27.61 -18.70 14.95
C ASN A 182 27.98 -19.01 13.49
N LEU A 183 28.96 -18.30 12.95
CA LEU A 183 29.44 -18.43 11.57
C LEU A 183 30.08 -19.78 11.26
N THR A 184 30.36 -20.63 12.25
CA THR A 184 30.75 -22.04 12.02
C THR A 184 29.64 -22.88 11.39
N ASN A 185 28.37 -22.49 11.58
CA ASN A 185 27.19 -23.21 11.08
C ASN A 185 26.48 -22.41 9.97
N MET A 186 27.21 -22.02 8.92
CA MET A 186 26.66 -21.19 7.82
C MET A 186 25.43 -21.78 7.13
N GLU A 187 25.27 -23.11 7.12
CA GLU A 187 24.10 -23.79 6.54
C GLU A 187 22.77 -23.42 7.22
N LYS A 188 22.83 -22.96 8.47
CA LYS A 188 21.66 -22.57 9.27
C LYS A 188 21.32 -21.07 9.15
N ILE A 189 22.15 -20.30 8.45
CA ILE A 189 22.07 -18.83 8.38
C ILE A 189 21.61 -18.42 6.97
N ASN A 190 20.85 -17.33 6.89
CA ASN A 190 20.54 -16.68 5.62
C ASN A 190 21.76 -15.89 5.16
N THR A 191 22.26 -16.14 3.95
CA THR A 191 23.47 -15.47 3.45
C THR A 191 23.17 -14.34 2.47
N ALA A 192 21.93 -14.24 1.99
CA ALA A 192 21.53 -13.16 1.09
C ALA A 192 21.46 -11.82 1.83
N GLY A 193 21.87 -10.73 1.17
CA GLY A 193 21.68 -9.38 1.68
C GLY A 193 20.21 -9.00 1.74
N CYS A 194 19.83 -8.23 2.76
CA CYS A 194 18.46 -7.75 2.90
C CYS A 194 18.11 -6.67 1.87
N GLU A 195 19.11 -5.92 1.39
CA GLU A 195 18.90 -4.82 0.45
C GLU A 195 18.38 -5.33 -0.90
N ASP A 196 19.09 -6.25 -1.54
CA ASP A 196 18.70 -6.80 -2.85
C ASP A 196 17.28 -7.41 -2.82
N VAL A 197 16.94 -8.11 -1.72
CA VAL A 197 15.63 -8.73 -1.53
C VAL A 197 14.55 -7.67 -1.33
N LEU A 198 14.84 -6.63 -0.53
CA LEU A 198 13.90 -5.55 -0.26
C LEU A 198 13.70 -4.67 -1.50
N GLU A 199 14.76 -4.33 -2.23
CA GLU A 199 14.73 -3.63 -3.51
C GLU A 199 13.83 -4.39 -4.50
N THR A 200 14.07 -5.69 -4.68
CA THR A 200 13.25 -6.53 -5.56
C THR A 200 11.77 -6.54 -5.14
N LEU A 201 11.50 -6.61 -3.83
CA LEU A 201 10.13 -6.59 -3.31
C LEU A 201 9.45 -5.25 -3.58
N VAL A 202 10.14 -4.16 -3.28
CA VAL A 202 9.65 -2.78 -3.44
C VAL A 202 9.38 -2.49 -4.91
N HIS A 203 10.29 -2.82 -5.83
CA HIS A 203 10.08 -2.65 -7.27
C HIS A 203 8.88 -3.43 -7.78
N LYS A 204 8.70 -4.69 -7.33
CA LYS A 204 7.54 -5.51 -7.69
C LYS A 204 6.24 -4.89 -7.19
N VAL A 205 6.21 -4.41 -5.95
CA VAL A 205 5.03 -3.78 -5.36
C VAL A 205 4.71 -2.46 -6.06
N LEU A 206 5.71 -1.62 -6.32
CA LEU A 206 5.55 -0.35 -7.05
C LEU A 206 5.02 -0.59 -8.45
N GLU A 207 5.65 -1.49 -9.22
CA GLU A 207 5.21 -1.83 -10.56
C GLU A 207 3.77 -2.38 -10.58
N TYR A 208 3.46 -3.33 -9.71
CA TYR A 208 2.09 -3.85 -9.59
C TYR A 208 1.09 -2.73 -9.25
N SER A 209 1.42 -1.86 -8.30
CA SER A 209 0.55 -0.74 -7.93
C SER A 209 0.32 0.25 -9.08
N LEU A 210 1.33 0.55 -9.88
CA LEU A 210 1.22 1.43 -11.04
C LEU A 210 0.26 0.86 -12.09
N PHE A 211 0.33 -0.44 -12.36
CA PHE A 211 -0.62 -1.11 -13.26
C PHE A 211 -2.06 -1.06 -12.73
N VAL A 212 -2.25 -1.27 -11.43
CA VAL A 212 -3.57 -1.18 -10.80
C VAL A 212 -4.13 0.25 -10.89
N ILE A 213 -3.33 1.27 -10.58
CA ILE A 213 -3.73 2.68 -10.66
C ILE A 213 -4.09 3.06 -12.09
N LEU A 214 -3.28 2.66 -13.08
CA LEU A 214 -3.55 2.92 -14.49
C LEU A 214 -4.86 2.26 -14.94
N GLY A 215 -5.08 0.99 -14.61
CA GLY A 215 -6.31 0.28 -14.93
C GLY A 215 -7.54 0.94 -14.32
N PHE A 216 -7.44 1.38 -13.07
CA PHE A 216 -8.50 2.10 -12.38
C PHE A 216 -8.78 3.47 -13.01
N ALA A 217 -7.74 4.22 -13.37
CA ALA A 217 -7.88 5.52 -14.05
C ALA A 217 -8.61 5.40 -15.39
N VAL A 218 -8.36 4.32 -16.15
CA VAL A 218 -9.10 4.03 -17.40
C VAL A 218 -10.58 3.79 -17.13
N LEU A 219 -10.91 3.02 -16.08
CA LEU A 219 -12.31 2.79 -15.68
C LEU A 219 -13.01 4.08 -15.24
N GLU A 220 -12.34 4.91 -14.42
CA GLU A 220 -12.86 6.20 -14.00
C GLU A 220 -13.10 7.14 -15.19
N PHE A 221 -12.19 7.16 -16.16
CA PHE A 221 -12.32 7.96 -17.38
C PHE A 221 -13.58 7.59 -18.17
N PHE A 222 -13.83 6.30 -18.38
CA PHE A 222 -15.07 5.84 -19.01
C PHE A 222 -16.32 6.15 -18.17
N GLY A 223 -16.19 6.09 -16.84
CA GLY A 223 -17.21 6.55 -15.90
C GLY A 223 -17.57 8.01 -16.13
N LEU A 224 -16.58 8.91 -16.14
CA LEU A 224 -16.77 10.34 -16.35
C LEU A 224 -17.41 10.66 -17.71
N ILE A 225 -16.96 10.00 -18.79
CA ILE A 225 -17.60 10.13 -20.12
C ILE A 225 -19.07 9.72 -20.05
N SER A 226 -19.37 8.59 -19.38
CA SER A 226 -20.74 8.09 -19.23
C SER A 226 -21.63 9.09 -18.49
N ILE A 227 -21.11 9.76 -17.46
CA ILE A 227 -21.85 10.81 -16.75
C ILE A 227 -22.13 11.99 -17.69
N CYS A 228 -21.12 12.48 -18.42
CA CYS A 228 -21.28 13.58 -19.37
C CYS A 228 -22.34 13.28 -20.44
N VAL A 229 -22.36 12.04 -20.96
CA VAL A 229 -23.39 11.62 -21.93
C VAL A 229 -24.79 11.67 -21.32
N ILE A 230 -24.95 11.22 -20.07
CA ILE A 230 -26.25 11.24 -19.37
C ILE A 230 -26.70 12.69 -19.09
N THR A 231 -25.80 13.55 -18.59
CA THR A 231 -26.14 14.95 -18.27
C THR A 231 -26.47 15.77 -19.51
N CYS A 232 -25.68 15.65 -20.59
CA CYS A 232 -25.97 16.34 -21.85
C CYS A 232 -27.30 15.88 -22.48
N ARG A 233 -27.61 14.58 -22.42
CA ARG A 233 -28.87 14.06 -22.96
C ARG A 233 -30.08 14.46 -22.12
N GLY A 234 -29.96 14.45 -20.79
CA GLY A 234 -31.00 14.92 -19.87
C GLY A 234 -31.34 16.39 -20.12
N SER A 235 -30.32 17.24 -20.26
CA SER A 235 -30.49 18.65 -20.59
C SER A 235 -31.20 18.87 -21.93
N ARG A 236 -30.80 18.14 -22.98
CA ARG A 236 -31.44 18.24 -24.32
C ARG A 236 -32.93 17.87 -24.31
N ASN A 237 -33.32 16.86 -23.52
CA ASN A 237 -34.72 16.48 -23.38
C ASN A 237 -35.53 17.52 -22.57
N GLY A 238 -34.92 18.18 -21.59
CA GLY A 238 -35.54 19.27 -20.83
C GLY A 238 -35.84 20.50 -21.69
N TYR A 239 -34.94 20.85 -22.62
CA TYR A 239 -35.14 21.95 -23.58
C TYR A 239 -36.22 21.66 -24.64
N GLN A 240 -36.61 20.40 -24.86
CA GLN A 240 -37.70 20.05 -25.78
C GLN A 240 -39.09 20.05 -25.13
N LEU A 241 -39.17 20.20 -23.81
CA LEU A 241 -40.43 20.24 -23.05
C LEU A 241 -40.82 21.67 -22.62
N LEU A 242 -40.08 22.67 -23.08
CA LEU A 242 -40.36 24.11 -23.01
C LEU A 242 -40.63 24.64 -24.41
#